data_AF-A0A819RNM2-F1
#
_entry.id   AF-A0A819RNM2-F1
#
_cell.length_a   1.000
_cell.length_b   1.000
_cell.length_c   1.000
_cell.angle_alpha   90.00
_cell.angle_beta   90.00
_cell.angle_gamma   90.00
#
_symmetry.space_group_name_H-M   'P 1'
#
loop_
_entity.id
_entity.type
_entity.pdbx_description
1 polymer ?
#
loop_
_entity_poly.entity_id
_entity_poly.type
_entity_poly.pdbx_seq_one_letter_code
_entity_poly.pdbx_strand_id
1 'polypeptide(L)'
;MLLTGLYGSQNTLGQIINISEGKKRGANTLTPKETCPRFQNSWGTPEAHAWLRKYTKPIVVRLNVRNPGFNLSANDVLAMQQLCGYETAIRGSSAFCKIFTPEEWLSFEYYFDIKYYYELSYGNDLSPSLGMPWVVASSDLLNRTTDQDLYISVAHREMPPFILTALGLYNDTNTAGVHIINHTFPLDQINYRRIWKSSEFIPFLGRVALERLDCTSTVYNGSFVRILINSAPKPLPGCTSGPGASCPLEQYMNYVEKRNEQHSAFSKACDVHYQSTTDMLTIYS
;
A
#
# COMPACT_ATOMS: atom_id res chain seq x y z
N MET A 1 9.67 3.52 20.14
CA MET A 1 8.33 3.06 20.56
C MET A 1 8.09 1.60 20.16
N LEU A 2 8.17 1.21 18.88
CA LEU A 2 7.95 -0.19 18.47
C LEU A 2 8.94 -1.17 19.14
N LEU A 3 10.25 -0.96 18.98
CA LEU A 3 11.28 -1.79 19.63
C LEU A 3 11.17 -1.77 21.16
N THR A 4 10.82 -0.61 21.73
CA THR A 4 10.56 -0.47 23.16
C THR A 4 9.37 -1.31 23.61
N GLY A 5 8.32 -1.42 22.78
CA GLY A 5 7.17 -2.28 23.06
C GLY A 5 7.51 -3.78 22.93
N LEU A 6 8.40 -4.15 22.02
CA LEU A 6 8.79 -5.54 21.78
C LEU A 6 9.81 -6.08 22.81
N TYR A 7 10.83 -5.28 23.13
CA TYR A 7 11.96 -5.72 23.96
C TYR A 7 12.08 -4.96 25.29
N GLY A 8 11.17 -4.02 25.58
CA GLY A 8 11.27 -3.16 26.75
C GLY A 8 12.27 -2.02 26.58
N SER A 9 12.45 -1.22 27.65
CA SER A 9 13.30 -0.03 27.65
C SER A 9 14.80 -0.31 27.66
N GLN A 10 15.22 -1.55 27.98
CA GLN A 10 16.63 -1.98 28.01
C GLN A 10 16.95 -2.91 26.84
N ASN A 11 16.49 -2.56 25.63
CA ASN A 11 16.71 -3.36 24.44
C ASN A 11 18.20 -3.49 24.09
N THR A 12 18.73 -4.72 24.18
CA THR A 12 20.08 -5.09 23.70
C THR A 12 20.05 -6.02 22.48
N LEU A 13 18.85 -6.42 22.02
CA LEU A 13 18.66 -7.45 20.98
C LEU A 13 18.34 -6.85 19.60
N GLY A 14 17.73 -5.67 19.54
CA GLY A 14 17.36 -5.01 18.29
C GLY A 14 18.34 -3.89 17.91
N GLN A 15 18.84 -3.92 16.67
CA GLN A 15 19.61 -2.83 16.06
C GLN A 15 18.70 -1.94 15.22
N ILE A 16 18.87 -0.61 15.33
CA ILE A 16 18.22 0.36 14.43
C ILE A 16 19.21 0.75 13.34
N ILE A 17 18.81 0.54 12.09
CA ILE A 17 19.57 0.99 10.91
C ILE A 17 18.78 2.11 10.24
N ASN A 18 19.39 3.30 10.19
CA ASN A 18 18.78 4.44 9.53
C ASN A 18 19.09 4.42 8.03
N ILE A 19 18.03 4.26 7.22
CA ILE A 19 18.11 4.31 5.77
C ILE A 19 17.75 5.72 5.31
N SER A 20 18.72 6.45 4.74
CA SER A 20 18.49 7.80 4.20
C SER A 20 17.49 7.80 3.04
N GLU A 21 16.57 8.78 3.02
CA GLU A 21 15.61 9.02 1.94
C GLU A 21 16.19 9.90 0.80
N GLY A 22 17.51 10.01 0.71
CA GLY A 22 18.18 10.84 -0.30
C GLY A 22 17.88 10.37 -1.74
N LYS A 23 17.66 11.32 -2.64
CA LYS A 23 17.20 11.12 -4.04
C LYS A 23 18.09 10.25 -4.95
N LYS A 24 19.29 9.87 -4.51
CA LYS A 24 20.31 9.19 -5.33
C LYS A 24 20.60 7.75 -4.88
N ARG A 25 19.67 7.10 -4.19
CA ARG A 25 19.83 5.72 -3.68
C ARG A 25 19.33 4.63 -4.61
N GLY A 26 18.74 4.97 -5.76
CA GLY A 26 18.07 3.99 -6.63
C GLY A 26 16.99 3.22 -5.88
N ALA A 27 16.88 1.93 -6.16
CA ALA A 27 15.99 0.99 -5.47
C ALA A 27 16.43 0.63 -4.05
N ASN A 28 17.65 1.00 -3.62
CA ASN A 28 18.17 0.63 -2.31
C ASN A 28 17.69 1.58 -1.20
N THR A 29 16.37 1.69 -1.06
CA THR A 29 15.66 2.56 -0.11
C THR A 29 14.31 1.95 0.30
N LEU A 30 13.77 2.40 1.43
CA LEU A 30 12.38 2.13 1.84
C LEU A 30 11.40 3.21 1.32
N THR A 31 11.89 4.18 0.55
CA THR A 31 11.12 5.29 -0.01
C THR A 31 11.33 5.41 -1.53
N PRO A 32 11.04 4.36 -2.31
CA PRO A 32 11.41 4.28 -3.74
C PRO A 32 10.81 5.40 -4.60
N LYS A 33 9.70 6.01 -4.19
CA LYS A 33 9.14 7.17 -4.89
C LYS A 33 10.07 8.40 -4.86
N GLU A 34 10.84 8.58 -3.79
CA GLU A 34 11.73 9.75 -3.62
C GLU A 34 12.97 9.66 -4.53
N THR A 35 13.32 8.43 -4.94
CA THR A 35 14.47 8.13 -5.80
C THR A 35 14.09 7.87 -7.26
N CYS A 36 12.78 7.97 -7.58
CA CYS A 36 12.21 7.72 -8.91
C CYS A 36 11.81 9.04 -9.62
N PRO A 37 12.63 9.56 -10.55
CA PRO A 37 12.35 10.83 -11.22
C PRO A 37 11.01 10.89 -11.97
N ARG A 38 10.56 9.77 -12.54
CA ARG A 38 9.28 9.71 -13.27
C ARG A 38 8.04 9.78 -12.36
N PHE A 39 8.17 9.45 -11.08
CA PHE A 39 7.03 9.41 -10.16
C PHE A 39 6.53 10.82 -9.82
N GLN A 40 5.21 11.03 -9.84
CA GLN A 40 4.60 12.31 -9.49
C GLN A 40 3.56 12.14 -8.38
N ASN A 41 3.75 12.86 -7.26
CA ASN A 41 2.78 12.87 -6.14
C ASN A 41 1.40 13.44 -6.54
N SER A 42 1.28 14.08 -7.71
CA SER A 42 0.02 14.62 -8.23
C SER A 42 -0.83 13.60 -8.98
N TRP A 43 -0.31 12.41 -9.29
CA TRP A 43 -1.10 11.36 -9.96
C TRP A 43 -2.33 10.95 -9.14
N GLY A 44 -3.42 10.60 -9.82
CA GLY A 44 -4.72 10.32 -9.21
C GLY A 44 -5.45 11.55 -8.66
N THR A 45 -4.78 12.70 -8.54
CA THR A 45 -5.40 13.92 -8.01
C THR A 45 -6.51 14.44 -8.94
N PRO A 46 -6.30 14.58 -10.28
CA PRO A 46 -7.37 15.01 -11.18
C PRO A 46 -8.61 14.11 -11.15
N GLU A 47 -8.39 12.79 -11.12
CA GLU A 47 -9.42 11.76 -11.09
C GLU A 47 -10.23 11.83 -9.79
N ALA A 48 -9.53 11.87 -8.65
CA ALA A 48 -10.17 12.01 -7.34
C ALA A 48 -10.95 13.33 -7.23
N HIS A 49 -10.42 14.42 -7.80
CA HIS A 49 -11.13 15.72 -7.81
C HIS A 49 -12.37 15.73 -8.70
N ALA A 50 -12.41 14.91 -9.76
CA ALA A 50 -13.63 14.73 -10.55
C ALA A 50 -14.75 14.13 -9.69
N TRP A 51 -14.44 13.08 -8.92
CA TRP A 51 -15.36 12.50 -7.94
C TRP A 51 -15.71 13.49 -6.81
N LEU A 52 -14.73 14.21 -6.28
CA LEU A 52 -14.91 15.21 -5.22
C LEU A 52 -15.98 16.25 -5.58
N ARG A 53 -15.89 16.84 -6.77
CA ARG A 53 -16.87 17.83 -7.24
C ARG A 53 -18.28 17.25 -7.31
N LYS A 54 -18.42 15.96 -7.61
CA LYS A 54 -19.72 15.29 -7.71
C LYS A 54 -20.32 15.02 -6.35
N TYR A 55 -19.63 14.29 -5.47
CA TYR A 55 -20.23 13.82 -4.21
C TYR A 55 -20.40 14.96 -3.19
N THR A 56 -19.54 15.98 -3.22
CA THR A 56 -19.63 17.10 -2.26
C THR A 56 -20.71 18.11 -2.60
N LYS A 57 -21.24 18.13 -3.84
CA LYS A 57 -22.24 19.11 -4.27
C LYS A 57 -23.46 19.21 -3.33
N PRO A 58 -24.16 18.11 -2.96
CA PRO A 58 -25.26 18.17 -1.98
C PRO A 58 -24.79 18.55 -0.57
N ILE A 59 -23.57 18.15 -0.18
CA ILE A 59 -22.99 18.43 1.15
C ILE A 59 -22.75 19.93 1.31
N VAL A 60 -22.12 20.56 0.32
CA VAL A 60 -21.85 22.01 0.26
C VAL A 60 -23.14 22.79 0.39
N VAL A 61 -24.19 22.41 -0.35
CA VAL A 61 -25.52 23.05 -0.24
C VAL A 61 -26.06 22.93 1.19
N ARG A 62 -26.05 21.73 1.77
CA ARG A 62 -26.54 21.50 3.15
C ARG A 62 -25.78 22.34 4.17
N LEU A 63 -24.46 22.37 4.09
CA LEU A 63 -23.62 23.06 5.08
C LEU A 63 -23.73 24.58 4.95
N ASN A 64 -23.81 25.13 3.74
CA ASN A 64 -23.98 26.56 3.53
C ASN A 64 -25.36 27.08 3.97
N VAL A 65 -26.43 26.27 3.82
CA VAL A 65 -27.76 26.62 4.36
C VAL A 65 -27.72 26.74 5.89
N ARG A 66 -26.97 25.87 6.57
CA ARG A 66 -26.87 25.88 8.04
C ARG A 66 -25.89 26.93 8.57
N ASN A 67 -24.95 27.39 7.75
CA ASN A 67 -23.89 28.31 8.13
C ASN A 67 -23.81 29.47 7.13
N PRO A 68 -24.85 30.33 7.07
CA PRO A 68 -24.86 31.45 6.14
C PRO A 68 -23.66 32.37 6.39
N GLY A 69 -22.98 32.78 5.31
CA GLY A 69 -21.81 33.67 5.36
C GLY A 69 -20.45 32.98 5.25
N PHE A 70 -20.36 31.66 5.44
CA PHE A 70 -19.08 30.93 5.33
C PHE A 70 -18.68 30.59 3.89
N ASN A 71 -19.63 30.46 2.97
CA ASN A 71 -19.41 30.11 1.55
C ASN A 71 -18.44 28.90 1.36
N LEU A 72 -18.75 27.80 2.03
CA LEU A 72 -17.96 26.57 2.02
C LEU A 72 -17.90 25.96 0.62
N SER A 73 -16.74 25.42 0.27
CA SER A 73 -16.42 24.75 -1.00
C SER A 73 -16.31 23.23 -0.85
N ALA A 74 -16.14 22.53 -1.97
CA ALA A 74 -15.85 21.09 -1.99
C ALA A 74 -14.55 20.72 -1.24
N ASN A 75 -13.54 21.60 -1.30
CA ASN A 75 -12.28 21.39 -0.59
C ASN A 75 -12.45 21.58 0.92
N ASP A 76 -13.33 22.49 1.35
CA ASP A 76 -13.65 22.63 2.77
C ASP A 76 -14.36 21.39 3.32
N VAL A 77 -15.27 20.79 2.53
CA VAL A 77 -15.89 19.50 2.87
C VAL A 77 -14.83 18.40 3.02
N LEU A 78 -13.92 18.27 2.06
CA LEU A 78 -12.82 17.29 2.14
C LEU A 78 -11.95 17.52 3.38
N ALA A 79 -11.60 18.78 3.68
CA ALA A 79 -10.81 19.15 4.84
C ALA A 79 -11.53 18.82 6.16
N MET A 80 -12.83 19.10 6.26
CA MET A 80 -13.65 18.72 7.42
C MET A 80 -13.69 17.20 7.62
N GLN A 81 -13.81 16.43 6.53
CA GLN A 81 -13.79 14.98 6.60
C GLN A 81 -12.41 14.44 7.02
N GLN A 82 -11.31 15.02 6.53
CA GLN A 82 -9.97 14.68 6.97
C GLN A 82 -9.74 15.05 8.45
N LEU A 83 -10.23 16.20 8.90
CA LEU A 83 -10.13 16.64 10.29
C LEU A 83 -10.77 15.64 11.24
N CYS A 84 -11.88 15.00 10.88
CA CYS A 84 -12.45 13.91 11.67
C CYS A 84 -11.41 12.82 11.97
N GLY A 85 -10.68 12.33 10.95
CA GLY A 85 -9.66 11.29 11.11
C GLY A 85 -8.46 11.76 11.93
N TYR A 86 -7.87 12.90 11.58
CA TYR A 86 -6.68 13.43 12.28
C TYR A 86 -6.98 13.81 13.73
N GLU A 87 -8.09 14.51 13.98
CA GLU A 87 -8.46 14.93 15.32
C GLU A 87 -8.81 13.73 16.20
N THR A 88 -9.49 12.70 15.65
CA THR A 88 -9.74 11.46 16.39
C THR A 88 -8.45 10.74 16.76
N ALA A 89 -7.46 10.69 15.84
CA ALA A 89 -6.17 10.07 16.14
C ALA A 89 -5.37 10.79 17.24
N ILE A 90 -5.49 12.13 17.30
CA ILE A 90 -4.74 12.95 18.27
C ILE A 90 -5.48 13.08 19.61
N ARG A 91 -6.80 13.27 19.57
CA ARG A 91 -7.63 13.64 20.74
C ARG A 91 -8.57 12.53 21.19
N GLY A 92 -8.66 11.42 20.46
CA GLY A 92 -9.58 10.32 20.72
C GLY A 92 -11.01 10.52 20.21
N SER A 93 -11.37 11.72 19.73
CA SER A 93 -12.67 11.99 19.10
C SER A 93 -12.65 13.27 18.26
N SER A 94 -13.62 13.44 17.36
CA SER A 94 -13.84 14.67 16.60
C SER A 94 -15.33 14.95 16.39
N ALA A 95 -15.73 16.22 16.58
CA ALA A 95 -17.09 16.66 16.28
C ALA A 95 -17.40 16.62 14.78
N PHE A 96 -16.37 16.79 13.93
CA PHE A 96 -16.53 16.73 12.46
C PHE A 96 -17.04 15.36 11.99
N CYS A 97 -16.76 14.30 12.73
CA CYS A 97 -17.22 12.94 12.37
C CYS A 97 -18.75 12.83 12.29
N LYS A 98 -19.48 13.60 13.11
CA LYS A 98 -20.96 13.56 13.21
C LYS A 98 -21.66 14.46 12.21
N ILE A 99 -20.92 15.28 11.46
CA ILE A 99 -21.48 16.21 10.47
C ILE A 99 -21.92 15.49 9.20
N PHE A 100 -21.29 14.35 8.90
CA PHE A 100 -21.47 13.60 7.66
C PHE A 100 -22.23 12.29 7.89
N THR A 101 -23.04 11.93 6.90
CA THR A 101 -23.79 10.66 6.87
C THR A 101 -22.89 9.49 6.48
N PRO A 102 -23.30 8.23 6.75
CA PRO A 102 -22.55 7.05 6.31
C PRO A 102 -22.27 7.03 4.79
N GLU A 103 -23.20 7.48 3.96
CA GLU A 103 -23.04 7.53 2.50
C GLU A 103 -22.00 8.58 2.06
N GLU A 104 -21.90 9.69 2.79
CA GLU A 104 -20.90 10.72 2.56
C GLU A 104 -19.51 10.27 3.01
N TRP A 105 -19.42 9.47 4.08
CA TRP A 105 -18.19 8.79 4.47
C TRP A 105 -17.75 7.75 3.44
N LEU A 106 -18.67 6.96 2.90
CA LEU A 106 -18.37 6.02 1.82
C LEU A 106 -17.86 6.76 0.56
N SER A 107 -18.44 7.92 0.26
CA SER A 107 -17.98 8.76 -0.85
C SER A 107 -16.57 9.33 -0.61
N PHE A 108 -16.24 9.66 0.64
CA PHE A 108 -14.90 10.09 1.05
C PHE A 108 -13.88 8.95 1.00
N GLU A 109 -14.23 7.74 1.45
CA GLU A 109 -13.40 6.55 1.26
C GLU A 109 -13.12 6.35 -0.24
N TYR A 110 -14.16 6.40 -1.07
CA TYR A 110 -14.01 6.23 -2.51
C TYR A 110 -13.14 7.32 -3.18
N TYR A 111 -13.15 8.56 -2.65
CA TYR A 111 -12.23 9.62 -3.09
C TYR A 111 -10.76 9.22 -2.89
N PHE A 112 -10.42 8.74 -1.69
CA PHE A 112 -9.05 8.28 -1.41
C PHE A 112 -8.73 6.98 -2.14
N ASP A 113 -9.74 6.15 -2.40
CA ASP A 113 -9.55 4.96 -3.18
C ASP A 113 -9.11 5.29 -4.62
N ILE A 114 -9.84 6.19 -5.28
CA ILE A 114 -9.46 6.70 -6.61
C ILE A 114 -8.06 7.30 -6.55
N LYS A 115 -7.82 8.23 -5.63
CA LYS A 115 -6.53 8.95 -5.55
C LYS A 115 -5.36 7.97 -5.48
N TYR A 116 -5.40 7.06 -4.51
CA TYR A 116 -4.28 6.16 -4.25
C TYR A 116 -4.22 4.98 -5.21
N TYR A 117 -5.31 4.60 -5.86
CA TYR A 117 -5.28 3.60 -6.91
C TYR A 117 -4.48 4.09 -8.13
N TYR A 118 -4.78 5.32 -8.58
CA TYR A 118 -4.08 5.96 -9.70
C TYR A 118 -2.68 6.47 -9.34
N GLU A 119 -2.40 6.73 -8.07
CA GLU A 119 -1.08 7.18 -7.62
C GLU A 119 -0.14 6.02 -7.28
N LEU A 120 -0.63 4.99 -6.57
CA LEU A 120 0.21 4.02 -5.86
C LEU A 120 -0.05 2.56 -6.23
N SER A 121 -0.98 2.29 -7.13
CA SER A 121 -1.35 0.91 -7.49
C SER A 121 -1.49 0.75 -9.00
N TYR A 122 -2.41 -0.12 -9.45
CA TYR A 122 -2.53 -0.55 -10.83
C TYR A 122 -2.92 0.56 -11.82
N GLY A 123 -3.41 1.70 -11.35
CA GLY A 123 -3.60 2.88 -12.20
C GLY A 123 -2.29 3.60 -12.56
N ASN A 124 -1.17 3.19 -11.96
CA ASN A 124 0.17 3.70 -12.23
C ASN A 124 1.11 2.55 -12.61
N ASP A 125 1.70 2.66 -13.79
CA ASP A 125 2.58 1.65 -14.37
C ASP A 125 3.93 1.49 -13.63
N LEU A 126 4.33 2.49 -12.83
CA LEU A 126 5.52 2.41 -11.96
C LEU A 126 5.32 1.54 -10.73
N SER A 127 4.09 1.45 -10.20
CA SER A 127 3.84 0.90 -8.87
C SER A 127 4.42 -0.50 -8.65
N PRO A 128 4.30 -1.47 -9.59
CA PRO A 128 4.96 -2.76 -9.43
C PRO A 128 6.48 -2.65 -9.33
N SER A 129 7.11 -1.85 -10.20
CA SER A 129 8.58 -1.67 -10.23
C SER A 129 9.12 -0.94 -9.00
N LEU A 130 8.32 -0.09 -8.36
CA LEU A 130 8.69 0.55 -7.09
C LEU A 130 8.63 -0.44 -5.91
N GLY A 131 7.76 -1.45 -5.97
CA GLY A 131 7.61 -2.46 -4.91
C GLY A 131 8.51 -3.68 -5.05
N MET A 132 8.86 -4.07 -6.28
CA MET A 132 9.62 -5.30 -6.54
C MET A 132 10.96 -5.41 -5.79
N PRO A 133 11.78 -4.35 -5.65
CA PRO A 133 13.04 -4.46 -4.92
C PRO A 133 12.87 -4.96 -3.50
N TRP A 134 11.82 -4.52 -2.80
CA TRP A 134 11.51 -5.01 -1.45
C TRP A 134 10.99 -6.44 -1.46
N VAL A 135 10.13 -6.78 -2.44
CA VAL A 135 9.60 -8.15 -2.59
C VAL A 135 10.74 -9.13 -2.81
N VAL A 136 11.66 -8.86 -3.73
CA VAL A 136 12.82 -9.71 -4.02
C VAL A 136 13.70 -9.85 -2.77
N ALA A 137 14.14 -8.73 -2.19
CA ALA A 137 15.04 -8.77 -1.04
C ALA A 137 14.44 -9.51 0.16
N SER A 138 13.14 -9.33 0.41
CA SER A 138 12.44 -10.03 1.48
C SER A 138 12.22 -11.51 1.17
N SER A 139 11.93 -11.86 -0.08
CA SER A 139 11.79 -13.27 -0.52
C SER A 139 13.11 -14.02 -0.38
N ASP A 140 14.21 -13.37 -0.73
CA ASP A 140 15.54 -13.92 -0.55
C ASP A 140 15.81 -14.20 0.93
N LEU A 141 15.39 -13.33 1.87
CA LEU A 141 15.54 -13.60 3.31
C LEU A 141 14.76 -14.85 3.73
N LEU A 142 13.54 -15.02 3.24
CA LEU A 142 12.72 -16.20 3.56
C LEU A 142 13.35 -17.49 3.03
N ASN A 143 14.07 -17.43 1.91
CA ASN A 143 14.70 -18.61 1.30
C ASN A 143 16.07 -18.96 1.91
N ARG A 144 16.67 -18.06 2.69
CA ARG A 144 17.97 -18.27 3.35
C ARG A 144 17.81 -19.04 4.66
N THR A 145 18.91 -19.65 5.09
CA THR A 145 19.12 -20.02 6.50
C THR A 145 19.86 -18.87 7.16
N THR A 146 19.25 -18.24 8.17
CA THR A 146 19.79 -17.08 8.89
C THR A 146 19.52 -17.25 10.38
N ASP A 147 20.40 -16.69 11.23
CA ASP A 147 20.20 -16.65 12.69
C ASP A 147 19.20 -15.55 13.11
N GLN A 148 18.79 -14.69 12.17
CA GLN A 148 17.84 -13.60 12.42
C GLN A 148 16.45 -13.94 11.88
N ASP A 149 15.50 -14.14 12.79
CA ASP A 149 14.13 -14.52 12.45
C ASP A 149 13.21 -13.33 12.11
N LEU A 150 13.57 -12.11 12.53
CA LEU A 150 12.67 -10.95 12.46
C LEU A 150 13.36 -9.74 11.81
N TYR A 151 12.75 -9.27 10.72
CA TYR A 151 13.11 -8.04 10.03
C TYR A 151 11.92 -7.08 10.08
N ILE A 152 12.16 -5.86 10.56
CA ILE A 152 11.12 -4.82 10.66
C ILE A 152 11.57 -3.59 9.89
N SER A 153 10.80 -3.24 8.87
CA SER A 153 10.97 -2.00 8.12
C SER A 153 9.87 -1.02 8.48
N VAL A 154 10.26 0.23 8.76
CA VAL A 154 9.33 1.34 8.91
C VAL A 154 9.51 2.25 7.70
N ALA A 155 8.42 2.50 6.99
CA ALA A 155 8.39 3.26 5.74
C ALA A 155 7.16 4.18 5.72
N HIS A 156 6.99 4.91 4.62
CA HIS A 156 5.78 5.72 4.39
C HIS A 156 4.63 4.88 3.85
N ARG A 157 3.44 5.49 3.87
CA ARG A 157 2.16 4.91 3.45
C ARG A 157 2.14 4.36 2.03
N GLU A 158 3.07 4.81 1.17
CA GLU A 158 3.18 4.42 -0.23
C GLU A 158 3.80 3.03 -0.41
N MET A 159 4.61 2.57 0.55
CA MET A 159 5.32 1.30 0.43
C MET A 159 4.38 0.08 0.42
N PRO A 160 3.37 -0.03 1.30
CA PRO A 160 2.44 -1.16 1.25
C PRO A 160 1.73 -1.30 -0.10
N PRO A 161 1.08 -0.27 -0.69
CA PRO A 161 0.48 -0.39 -2.03
C PRO A 161 1.45 -0.84 -3.13
N PHE A 162 2.71 -0.36 -3.12
CA PHE A 162 3.71 -0.81 -4.08
C PHE A 162 4.02 -2.30 -3.93
N ILE A 163 4.21 -2.79 -2.69
CA ILE A 163 4.44 -4.21 -2.39
C ILE A 163 3.24 -5.06 -2.83
N LEU A 164 2.02 -4.65 -2.50
CA LEU A 164 0.80 -5.37 -2.88
C LEU A 164 0.65 -5.47 -4.40
N THR A 165 0.91 -4.36 -5.09
CA THR A 165 0.82 -4.27 -6.54
C THR A 165 1.90 -5.15 -7.19
N ALA A 166 3.13 -5.10 -6.69
CA ALA A 166 4.27 -5.94 -7.08
C ALA A 166 3.97 -7.45 -6.93
N LEU A 167 3.30 -7.85 -5.84
CA LEU A 167 2.83 -9.21 -5.58
C LEU A 167 1.55 -9.60 -6.34
N GLY A 168 0.92 -8.69 -7.09
CA GLY A 168 -0.30 -9.00 -7.83
C GLY A 168 -1.57 -9.07 -7.00
N LEU A 169 -1.53 -8.56 -5.77
CA LEU A 169 -2.66 -8.58 -4.85
C LEU A 169 -3.62 -7.43 -5.13
N TYR A 170 -4.92 -7.70 -5.01
CA TYR A 170 -5.98 -6.73 -5.31
C TYR A 170 -5.99 -6.25 -6.77
N ASN A 171 -5.42 -7.03 -7.68
CA ASN A 171 -5.61 -6.80 -9.11
C ASN A 171 -7.06 -7.12 -9.50
N ASP A 172 -7.82 -6.11 -9.89
CA ASP A 172 -9.23 -6.19 -10.26
C ASP A 172 -9.45 -6.16 -11.77
N THR A 173 -8.49 -6.66 -12.55
CA THR A 173 -8.80 -7.16 -13.89
C THR A 173 -10.02 -8.07 -13.81
N ASN A 174 -11.17 -7.55 -14.27
CA ASN A 174 -12.37 -8.35 -14.49
C ASN A 174 -12.00 -9.61 -15.28
N THR A 175 -12.80 -10.65 -15.13
CA THR A 175 -12.70 -12.01 -15.69
C THR A 175 -12.50 -12.13 -17.21
N ALA A 176 -12.36 -11.01 -17.93
CA ALA A 176 -12.05 -10.93 -19.36
C ALA A 176 -10.58 -10.57 -19.67
N GLY A 177 -9.70 -10.41 -18.67
CA GLY A 177 -8.26 -10.19 -18.88
C GLY A 177 -7.89 -8.81 -19.42
N VAL A 178 -8.84 -7.86 -19.50
CA VAL A 178 -8.59 -6.48 -19.89
C VAL A 178 -8.61 -5.59 -18.65
N HIS A 179 -7.48 -4.96 -18.35
CA HIS A 179 -7.40 -3.96 -17.29
C HIS A 179 -7.97 -2.62 -17.79
N ILE A 180 -9.27 -2.41 -17.63
CA ILE A 180 -9.88 -1.11 -17.91
C ILE A 180 -9.93 -0.33 -16.60
N ILE A 181 -8.90 0.48 -16.36
CA ILE A 181 -8.76 1.31 -15.15
C ILE A 181 -10.05 2.10 -14.84
N ASN A 182 -10.69 2.66 -15.87
CA ASN A 182 -11.94 3.43 -15.73
C ASN A 182 -13.16 2.56 -15.34
N HIS A 183 -13.13 1.25 -15.55
CA HIS A 183 -14.18 0.33 -15.07
C HIS A 183 -13.95 -0.05 -13.61
N THR A 184 -12.69 -0.14 -13.18
CA THR A 184 -12.37 -0.39 -11.78
C THR A 184 -12.81 0.80 -10.92
N PHE A 185 -12.41 2.01 -11.30
CA PHE A 185 -12.70 3.24 -10.57
C PHE A 185 -13.42 4.27 -11.44
N PRO A 186 -14.71 4.07 -11.77
CA PRO A 186 -15.51 5.10 -12.41
C PRO A 186 -15.52 6.37 -11.55
N LEU A 187 -15.34 7.52 -12.19
CA LEU A 187 -15.20 8.83 -11.53
C LEU A 187 -16.54 9.51 -11.25
N ASP A 188 -17.63 8.87 -11.65
CA ASP A 188 -18.99 9.40 -11.57
C ASP A 188 -19.91 8.53 -10.69
N GLN A 189 -19.47 7.37 -10.23
CA GLN A 189 -20.25 6.53 -9.32
C GLN A 189 -19.33 5.66 -8.48
N ILE A 190 -19.81 5.23 -7.32
CA ILE A 190 -19.07 4.29 -6.48
C ILE A 190 -19.13 2.90 -7.12
N ASN A 191 -17.96 2.31 -7.38
CA ASN A 191 -17.88 0.87 -7.63
C ASN A 191 -18.00 0.11 -6.31
N TYR A 192 -19.20 -0.37 -6.01
CA TYR A 192 -19.47 -1.16 -4.80
C TYR A 192 -18.82 -2.56 -4.83
N ARG A 193 -18.36 -3.04 -5.99
CA ARG A 193 -17.70 -4.34 -6.17
C ARG A 193 -16.17 -4.25 -6.15
N ARG A 194 -15.61 -3.05 -5.97
CA ARG A 194 -14.15 -2.87 -5.94
C ARG A 194 -13.53 -3.74 -4.83
N ILE A 195 -12.47 -4.45 -5.19
CA ILE A 195 -11.67 -5.21 -4.22
C ILE A 195 -10.58 -4.32 -3.62
N TRP A 196 -10.10 -3.34 -4.38
CA TRP A 196 -9.10 -2.39 -3.96
C TRP A 196 -9.74 -1.28 -3.12
N LYS A 197 -9.34 -1.19 -1.85
CA LYS A 197 -9.83 -0.19 -0.88
C LYS A 197 -8.64 0.28 -0.06
N SER A 198 -8.27 1.54 -0.20
CA SER A 198 -7.12 2.14 0.49
C SER A 198 -7.19 1.98 2.01
N SER A 199 -8.39 2.04 2.60
CA SER A 199 -8.63 1.86 4.03
C SER A 199 -8.20 0.48 4.56
N GLU A 200 -8.14 -0.55 3.71
CA GLU A 200 -7.78 -1.92 4.10
C GLU A 200 -6.27 -2.15 4.26
N PHE A 201 -5.42 -1.31 3.67
CA PHE A 201 -3.95 -1.49 3.69
C PHE A 201 -3.14 -0.21 3.87
N ILE A 202 -3.77 0.97 3.82
CA ILE A 202 -3.16 2.28 4.12
C ILE A 202 -3.79 2.97 5.37
N PRO A 203 -4.17 2.28 6.46
CA PRO A 203 -4.51 2.98 7.69
C PRO A 203 -3.24 3.54 8.36
N PHE A 204 -3.41 4.41 9.37
CA PHE A 204 -2.30 4.69 10.28
C PHE A 204 -1.82 3.37 10.91
N LEU A 205 -0.50 3.16 10.93
CA LEU A 205 0.15 1.90 11.34
C LEU A 205 -0.21 0.70 10.45
N GLY A 206 -0.60 0.96 9.20
CA GLY A 206 -0.77 -0.06 8.18
C GLY A 206 0.51 -0.89 7.99
N ARG A 207 0.36 -2.21 7.83
CA ARG A 207 1.49 -3.14 7.73
C ARG A 207 1.23 -4.27 6.75
N VAL A 208 2.29 -4.65 6.05
CA VAL A 208 2.37 -5.86 5.24
C VAL A 208 3.49 -6.72 5.80
N ALA A 209 3.25 -8.01 5.97
CA ALA A 209 4.25 -8.95 6.44
C ALA A 209 4.29 -10.18 5.52
N LEU A 210 5.49 -10.72 5.35
CA LEU A 210 5.73 -12.03 4.78
C LEU A 210 6.23 -12.93 5.90
N GLU A 211 5.61 -14.09 6.07
CA GLU A 211 5.98 -15.07 7.09
C GLU A 211 6.43 -16.35 6.40
N ARG A 212 7.56 -16.91 6.80
CA ARG A 212 7.92 -18.30 6.51
C ARG A 212 7.33 -19.18 7.60
N LEU A 213 6.66 -20.24 7.19
CA LEU A 213 6.03 -21.24 8.05
C LEU A 213 6.69 -22.57 7.75
N ASP A 214 7.39 -23.15 8.71
CA ASP A 214 7.85 -24.54 8.61
C ASP A 214 6.79 -25.44 9.26
N CYS A 215 6.15 -26.27 8.45
CA CYS A 215 5.00 -27.06 8.87
C CYS A 215 5.29 -28.56 8.73
N THR A 216 5.02 -29.31 9.80
CA THR A 216 5.07 -30.77 9.81
C THR A 216 3.75 -31.31 10.33
N SER A 217 3.03 -32.05 9.48
CA SER A 217 1.73 -32.66 9.76
C SER A 217 1.54 -33.89 8.87
N THR A 218 0.39 -34.55 8.98
CA THR A 218 0.05 -35.69 8.11
C THR A 218 -0.18 -35.30 6.65
N VAL A 219 -0.52 -34.03 6.37
CA VAL A 219 -0.84 -33.52 5.01
C VAL A 219 0.26 -32.63 4.46
N TYR A 220 0.95 -31.89 5.31
CA TYR A 220 1.96 -30.91 4.94
C TYR A 220 3.30 -31.24 5.59
N ASN A 221 4.37 -31.25 4.79
CA ASN A 221 5.73 -31.36 5.25
C ASN A 221 6.62 -30.43 4.41
N GLY A 222 7.08 -29.32 5.00
CA GLY A 222 7.97 -28.37 4.34
C GLY A 222 7.73 -26.92 4.74
N SER A 223 8.34 -26.01 3.98
CA SER A 223 8.28 -24.57 4.19
C SER A 223 7.23 -23.90 3.29
N PHE A 224 6.50 -22.95 3.84
CA PHE A 224 5.45 -22.19 3.17
C PHE A 224 5.60 -20.70 3.45
N VAL A 225 5.07 -19.86 2.57
CA VAL A 225 5.02 -18.41 2.73
C VAL A 225 3.59 -17.95 2.88
N ARG A 226 3.32 -17.16 3.92
CA ARG A 226 2.04 -16.49 4.16
C ARG A 226 2.23 -14.99 4.10
N ILE A 227 1.30 -14.31 3.42
CA ILE A 227 1.26 -12.85 3.34
C ILE A 227 0.18 -12.35 4.29
N LEU A 228 0.52 -11.40 5.15
CA LEU A 228 -0.43 -10.73 6.04
C LEU A 228 -0.54 -9.26 5.67
N ILE A 229 -1.77 -8.75 5.68
CA ILE A 229 -2.09 -7.34 5.47
C ILE A 229 -2.93 -6.92 6.66
N ASN A 230 -2.39 -6.02 7.49
CA ASN A 230 -3.03 -5.61 8.75
C ASN A 230 -3.48 -6.81 9.61
N SER A 231 -2.62 -7.84 9.68
CA SER A 231 -2.86 -9.13 10.36
C SER A 231 -3.90 -10.06 9.73
N ALA A 232 -4.52 -9.69 8.61
CA ALA A 232 -5.38 -10.59 7.85
C ALA A 232 -4.56 -11.37 6.81
N PRO A 233 -4.64 -12.72 6.77
CA PRO A 233 -4.04 -13.50 5.70
C PRO A 233 -4.59 -13.10 4.33
N LYS A 234 -3.70 -12.82 3.37
CA LYS A 234 -4.04 -12.55 1.98
C LYS A 234 -3.40 -13.62 1.08
N PRO A 235 -4.17 -14.61 0.60
CA PRO A 235 -3.65 -15.65 -0.27
C PRO A 235 -3.07 -15.08 -1.57
N LEU A 236 -1.96 -15.64 -2.02
CA LEU A 236 -1.30 -15.23 -3.26
C LEU A 236 -2.04 -15.83 -4.48
N PRO A 237 -2.40 -15.04 -5.51
CA PRO A 237 -3.12 -15.54 -6.67
C PRO A 237 -2.37 -16.69 -7.35
N GLY A 238 -3.04 -17.84 -7.48
CA GLY A 238 -2.45 -19.03 -8.09
C GLY A 238 -1.45 -19.80 -7.23
N CYS A 239 -1.20 -19.39 -5.97
CA CYS A 239 -0.34 -20.13 -5.05
C CYS A 239 -0.93 -20.19 -3.64
N THR A 240 -1.78 -21.20 -3.40
CA THR A 240 -2.59 -21.33 -2.18
C THR A 240 -2.69 -22.77 -1.67
N SER A 241 -1.80 -23.64 -2.14
CA SER A 241 -1.82 -25.09 -1.87
C SER A 241 -1.30 -25.48 -0.49
N GLY A 242 -0.72 -24.53 0.26
CA GLY A 242 -0.20 -24.74 1.61
C GLY A 242 -1.24 -24.60 2.73
N PRO A 243 -0.85 -24.88 3.99
CA PRO A 243 -1.73 -24.75 5.14
C PRO A 243 -2.26 -23.32 5.28
N GLY A 244 -3.57 -23.17 5.49
CA GLY A 244 -4.21 -21.85 5.64
C GLY A 244 -4.14 -20.98 4.37
N ALA A 245 -4.15 -21.61 3.19
CA ALA A 245 -3.98 -20.95 1.89
C ALA A 245 -2.64 -20.21 1.73
N SER A 246 -1.61 -20.68 2.43
CA SER A 246 -0.22 -20.27 2.21
C SER A 246 0.33 -20.86 0.90
N CYS A 247 1.48 -20.36 0.47
CA CYS A 247 2.14 -20.76 -0.78
C CYS A 247 3.37 -21.62 -0.46
N PRO A 248 3.55 -22.83 -1.01
CA PRO A 248 4.80 -23.59 -0.83
C PRO A 248 6.01 -22.74 -1.23
N LEU A 249 7.10 -22.78 -0.44
CA LEU A 249 8.24 -21.86 -0.60
C LEU A 249 8.81 -21.87 -2.03
N GLU A 250 9.00 -23.05 -2.64
CA GLU A 250 9.49 -23.16 -4.01
C GLU A 250 8.53 -22.50 -5.02
N GLN A 251 7.23 -22.70 -4.88
CA GLN A 251 6.22 -22.07 -5.74
C GLN A 251 6.19 -20.55 -5.53
N TYR A 252 6.42 -20.08 -4.30
CA TYR A 252 6.53 -18.67 -3.97
C TYR A 252 7.75 -18.03 -4.65
N MET A 253 8.92 -18.66 -4.57
CA MET A 253 10.14 -18.14 -5.21
C MET A 253 9.95 -18.06 -6.74
N ASN A 254 9.41 -19.12 -7.36
CA ASN A 254 9.09 -19.12 -8.79
C ASN A 254 8.04 -18.06 -9.16
N TYR A 255 7.07 -17.79 -8.27
CA TYR A 255 6.10 -16.72 -8.47
C TYR A 255 6.80 -15.35 -8.47
N VAL A 256 7.61 -15.07 -7.45
CA VAL A 256 8.33 -13.80 -7.31
C VAL A 256 9.30 -13.58 -8.46
N GLU A 257 10.01 -14.61 -8.92
CA GLU A 257 10.90 -14.54 -10.07
C GLU A 257 10.14 -14.09 -11.34
N LYS A 258 9.01 -14.71 -11.67
CA LYS A 258 8.16 -14.32 -12.81
C LYS A 258 7.66 -12.87 -12.70
N ARG A 259 7.29 -12.44 -11.49
CA ARG A 259 6.89 -11.05 -11.23
C ARG A 259 8.07 -10.10 -11.41
N ASN A 260 9.25 -10.50 -10.99
CA ASN A 260 10.48 -9.74 -11.13
C ASN A 260 10.88 -9.60 -12.61
N GLU A 261 10.78 -10.65 -13.42
CA GLU A 261 11.01 -10.56 -14.88
C GLU A 261 10.12 -9.50 -15.55
N GLN A 262 8.88 -9.34 -15.06
CA GLN A 262 7.91 -8.36 -15.56
C GLN A 262 8.19 -6.93 -15.09
N HIS A 263 8.82 -6.75 -13.92
CA HIS A 263 8.81 -5.46 -13.20
C HIS A 263 10.16 -5.04 -12.56
N SER A 264 11.23 -5.82 -12.69
CA SER A 264 12.53 -5.68 -11.98
C SER A 264 13.31 -4.40 -12.27
N ALA A 265 13.07 -3.77 -13.41
CA ALA A 265 13.93 -2.70 -13.90
C ALA A 265 13.56 -1.33 -13.28
N PHE A 266 13.78 -1.14 -11.98
CA PHE A 266 13.49 0.12 -11.27
C PHE A 266 14.10 1.32 -12.01
N SER A 267 15.40 1.30 -12.28
CA SER A 267 16.14 2.42 -12.90
C SER A 267 15.60 2.74 -14.28
N LYS A 268 15.23 1.71 -15.06
CA LYS A 268 14.60 1.87 -16.38
C LYS A 268 13.19 2.42 -16.26
N ALA A 269 12.37 1.86 -15.37
CA ALA A 269 10.98 2.28 -15.17
C ALA A 269 10.92 3.75 -14.72
N CYS A 270 11.83 4.14 -13.82
CA CYS A 270 11.93 5.47 -13.24
C CYS A 270 12.71 6.49 -14.07
N ASP A 271 13.30 6.08 -15.20
CA ASP A 271 14.17 6.91 -16.04
C ASP A 271 15.31 7.58 -15.25
N VAL A 272 16.09 6.76 -14.55
CA VAL A 272 17.17 7.21 -13.67
C VAL A 272 18.47 7.46 -14.46
N HIS A 273 19.01 8.68 -14.37
CA HIS A 273 20.23 9.10 -15.07
C HIS A 273 21.45 9.39 -14.16
N TYR A 274 21.32 9.24 -12.83
CA TYR A 274 22.45 9.49 -11.92
C TYR A 274 23.38 8.27 -11.80
N GLN A 275 24.69 8.51 -11.67
CA GLN A 275 25.73 7.47 -11.76
C GLN A 275 25.68 6.40 -10.66
N SER A 276 25.09 6.69 -9.49
CA SER A 276 25.07 5.80 -8.32
C SER A 276 23.72 5.09 -8.11
N THR A 277 23.05 4.65 -9.20
CA THR A 277 21.77 3.93 -9.11
C THR A 277 21.95 2.42 -8.91
N THR A 278 20.87 1.75 -8.48
CA THR A 278 20.77 0.30 -8.31
C THR A 278 19.31 -0.12 -8.47
N ASP A 279 19.08 -1.34 -8.94
CA ASP A 279 17.75 -1.96 -9.05
C ASP A 279 17.44 -2.91 -7.89
N MET A 280 18.39 -3.10 -6.97
CA MET A 280 18.28 -4.02 -5.85
C MET A 280 18.18 -3.28 -4.52
N LEU A 281 17.37 -3.82 -3.62
CA LEU A 281 17.34 -3.44 -2.21
C LEU A 281 18.28 -4.36 -1.41
N THR A 282 19.33 -3.81 -0.82
CA THR A 282 20.38 -4.58 -0.10
C THR A 282 20.49 -4.21 1.37
N ILE A 283 19.50 -3.49 1.93
CA ILE A 283 19.52 -3.01 3.33
C ILE A 283 19.44 -4.12 4.38
N TYR A 284 19.13 -5.35 3.98
CA TYR A 284 19.03 -6.52 4.88
C TYR A 284 20.26 -7.45 4.80
N SER A 285 21.30 -7.03 4.10
CA SER A 285 22.56 -7.78 3.94
C SER A 285 23.57 -7.39 5.00
#